data_AF-A0A397E5R7-F1
#
_entry.id   AF-A0A397E5R7-F1
#
_cell.length_a   1.000
_cell.length_b   1.000
_cell.length_c   1.000
_cell.angle_alpha   90.00
_cell.angle_beta   90.00
_cell.angle_gamma   90.00
#
_symmetry.space_group_name_H-M   'P 1'
#
loop_
_entity.id
_entity.type
_entity.pdbx_description
1 polymer ?
#
loop_
_entity_poly.entity_id
_entity_poly.type
_entity_poly.pdbx_seq_one_letter_code
_entity_poly.pdbx_strand_id
1 'polypeptide(L)'
;MVRPSFPHRSALTCHVGIAAQPIGPVVFYAGFTRAFLDQPDPARASHDLLRQVVHAVDAISVGKRIVIIDGVGYPAVGSICGVSNADIAAALQPISVLLVGKKGVGDAVDSFNLNATYFSSRHVRVLGGIFNRLPAHGYYSLDQCKAAVTTYFAKMSNLDGYKAYGFVPELDPTTSAISPPDEWHAIVHAMMQHVDVRGIVADASAQATRKRRRFGILHDDQYDDMTMHSAEPIELDTFKKPRNELTIQWKAAAQAAARHMGAPSSA
;
A
#
# COMPACT_ATOMS: atom_id res chain seq x y z
N MET A 1 1.38 -21.41 -1.74
CA MET A 1 1.48 -21.09 -0.30
C MET A 1 0.42 -20.04 0.01
N VAL A 2 -0.72 -20.47 0.55
CA VAL A 2 -1.83 -19.58 0.94
C VAL A 2 -1.35 -18.80 2.16
N ARG A 3 -1.25 -17.47 2.06
CA ARG A 3 -1.00 -16.64 3.24
C ARG A 3 -2.20 -16.81 4.18
N PRO A 4 -2.00 -17.01 5.49
CA PRO A 4 -3.11 -17.00 6.42
C PRO A 4 -3.82 -15.65 6.29
N SER A 5 -5.13 -15.70 6.07
CA SER A 5 -6.02 -14.55 6.19
C SER A 5 -5.82 -13.97 7.60
N PHE A 6 -5.37 -12.73 7.69
CA PHE A 6 -5.36 -11.97 8.95
C PHE A 6 -6.74 -11.30 9.10
N PRO A 7 -7.66 -11.82 9.92
CA PRO A 7 -8.97 -11.19 10.14
C PRO A 7 -8.91 -9.84 10.87
N HIS A 8 -7.73 -9.39 11.31
CA HIS A 8 -7.58 -8.26 12.24
C HIS A 8 -7.25 -6.90 11.60
N ARG A 9 -6.96 -6.79 10.30
CA ARG A 9 -6.61 -5.49 9.69
C ARG A 9 -7.75 -4.46 9.75
N SER A 10 -9.00 -4.93 9.62
CA SER A 10 -10.21 -4.09 9.76
C SER A 10 -10.51 -3.74 11.23
N ALA A 11 -10.12 -4.59 12.17
CA ALA A 11 -10.47 -4.43 13.58
C ALA A 11 -9.82 -3.16 14.17
N LEU A 12 -8.51 -2.95 13.96
CA LEU A 12 -7.81 -1.81 14.56
C LEU A 12 -8.40 -0.46 14.12
N THR A 13 -8.58 -0.24 12.81
CA THR A 13 -9.06 1.05 12.28
C THR A 13 -10.46 1.39 12.78
N CYS A 14 -11.34 0.39 12.88
CA CYS A 14 -12.70 0.56 13.41
C CYS A 14 -12.70 0.86 14.92
N HIS A 15 -11.76 0.31 15.69
CA HIS A 15 -11.67 0.55 17.13
C HIS A 15 -11.17 1.96 17.49
N VAL A 16 -10.35 2.58 16.63
CA VAL A 16 -9.78 3.92 16.88
C VAL A 16 -10.37 5.02 16.01
N GLY A 17 -11.47 4.75 15.29
CA GLY A 17 -12.18 5.76 14.48
C GLY A 17 -11.43 6.22 13.22
N ILE A 18 -10.50 5.41 12.71
CA ILE A 18 -9.79 5.70 11.45
C ILE A 18 -10.66 5.24 10.28
N ALA A 19 -11.08 6.19 9.44
CA ALA A 19 -11.75 5.86 8.18
C ALA A 19 -10.82 5.01 7.30
N ALA A 20 -11.33 3.89 6.80
CA ALA A 20 -10.53 2.92 6.07
C ALA A 20 -11.30 2.34 4.86
N GLN A 21 -10.58 2.14 3.76
CA GLN A 21 -11.01 1.34 2.62
C GLN A 21 -10.21 0.02 2.66
N PRO A 22 -10.78 -1.09 3.19
CA PRO A 22 -10.01 -2.29 3.52
C PRO A 22 -9.58 -3.09 2.29
N ILE A 23 -10.31 -2.98 1.19
CA ILE A 23 -10.00 -3.63 -0.09
C ILE A 23 -9.74 -2.54 -1.11
N GLY A 24 -8.53 -2.55 -1.67
CA GLY A 24 -8.14 -1.64 -2.74
C GLY A 24 -8.95 -1.91 -4.03
N PRO A 25 -9.06 -0.90 -4.92
CA PRO A 25 -9.89 -1.02 -6.12
C PRO A 25 -9.29 -1.96 -7.19
N VAL A 26 -8.00 -2.30 -7.10
CA VAL A 26 -7.34 -3.27 -7.98
C VAL A 26 -7.04 -4.53 -7.18
N VAL A 27 -7.69 -5.64 -7.53
CA VAL A 27 -7.53 -6.94 -6.86
C VAL A 27 -7.08 -7.98 -7.88
N PHE A 28 -5.85 -8.47 -7.72
CA PHE A 28 -5.31 -9.54 -8.56
C PHE A 28 -5.84 -10.90 -8.12
N TYR A 29 -6.71 -11.50 -8.93
CA TYR A 29 -7.19 -12.88 -8.75
C TYR A 29 -6.54 -13.83 -9.77
N ALA A 30 -6.72 -15.14 -9.57
CA ALA A 30 -6.20 -16.14 -10.49
C ALA A 30 -6.78 -15.94 -11.89
N GLY A 31 -5.91 -15.75 -12.90
CA GLY A 31 -6.30 -15.50 -14.28
C GLY A 31 -6.38 -14.02 -14.67
N PHE A 32 -6.41 -13.08 -13.71
CA PHE A 32 -6.48 -11.64 -13.99
C PHE A 32 -5.39 -11.17 -14.95
N THR A 33 -4.14 -11.57 -14.70
CA THR A 33 -3.01 -11.12 -15.53
C THR A 33 -3.06 -11.66 -16.95
N ARG A 34 -3.65 -12.85 -17.18
CA ARG A 34 -3.85 -13.38 -18.54
C ARG A 34 -4.95 -12.60 -19.24
N ALA A 35 -6.10 -12.44 -18.57
CA ALA A 35 -7.22 -11.65 -19.09
C ALA A 35 -6.84 -10.20 -19.40
N PHE A 36 -5.92 -9.62 -18.63
CA PHE A 36 -5.37 -8.30 -18.91
C PHE A 36 -4.51 -8.28 -20.18
N LEU A 37 -3.65 -9.29 -20.37
CA LEU A 37 -2.81 -9.40 -21.58
C LEU A 37 -3.63 -9.69 -22.83
N ASP A 38 -4.79 -10.33 -22.67
CA ASP A 38 -5.72 -10.62 -23.76
C ASP A 38 -6.57 -9.39 -24.16
N GLN A 39 -6.45 -8.25 -23.44
CA GLN A 39 -7.16 -7.02 -23.80
C GLN A 39 -6.69 -6.50 -25.16
N PRO A 40 -7.61 -6.06 -26.04
CA PRO A 40 -7.25 -5.46 -27.33
C PRO A 40 -6.49 -4.14 -27.16
N ASP A 41 -6.76 -3.40 -26.07
CA ASP A 41 -6.03 -2.19 -25.68
C ASP A 41 -5.58 -2.26 -24.21
N PRO A 42 -4.41 -2.89 -23.92
CA PRO A 42 -3.86 -2.97 -22.57
C PRO A 42 -3.47 -1.61 -21.98
N ALA A 43 -3.18 -0.61 -22.83
CA ALA A 43 -2.83 0.73 -22.36
C ALA A 43 -4.06 1.43 -21.78
N ARG A 44 -5.20 1.36 -22.46
CA ARG A 44 -6.48 1.85 -21.93
C ARG A 44 -6.90 1.10 -20.67
N ALA A 45 -6.78 -0.23 -20.67
CA ALA A 45 -7.09 -1.04 -19.49
C ALA A 45 -6.24 -0.63 -18.27
N SER A 46 -4.94 -0.38 -18.46
CA SER A 46 -4.05 0.14 -17.40
C SER A 46 -4.54 1.50 -16.88
N HIS A 47 -4.89 2.41 -17.79
CA HIS A 47 -5.37 3.75 -17.45
C HIS A 47 -6.65 3.70 -16.61
N ASP A 48 -7.60 2.85 -16.99
CA ASP A 48 -8.87 2.71 -16.29
C ASP A 48 -8.69 2.10 -14.88
N LEU A 49 -7.77 1.14 -14.71
CA LEU A 49 -7.38 0.63 -13.40
C LEU A 49 -6.77 1.73 -12.51
N LEU A 50 -5.84 2.53 -13.05
CA LEU A 50 -5.26 3.67 -12.31
C LEU A 50 -6.32 4.72 -11.95
N ARG A 51 -7.26 5.00 -12.86
CA ARG A 51 -8.37 5.93 -12.62
C ARG A 51 -9.24 5.49 -11.44
N GLN A 52 -9.54 4.19 -11.34
CA GLN A 52 -10.28 3.63 -10.21
C GLN A 52 -9.51 3.81 -8.89
N VAL A 53 -8.19 3.60 -8.89
CA VAL A 53 -7.33 3.84 -7.72
C VAL A 53 -7.36 5.31 -7.30
N VAL A 54 -7.16 6.22 -8.25
CA VAL A 54 -7.21 7.67 -8.00
C VAL A 54 -8.56 8.05 -7.40
N HIS A 55 -9.66 7.63 -8.02
CA HIS A 55 -11.00 7.95 -7.53
C HIS A 55 -11.25 7.46 -6.10
N ALA A 56 -10.85 6.23 -5.77
CA ALA A 56 -11.02 5.68 -4.43
C ALA A 56 -10.20 6.46 -3.38
N VAL A 57 -8.96 6.84 -3.71
CA VAL A 57 -8.12 7.65 -2.82
C VAL A 57 -8.71 9.05 -2.66
N ASP A 58 -9.22 9.68 -3.72
CA ASP A 58 -9.85 11.01 -3.67
C ASP A 58 -11.05 11.00 -2.75
N ALA A 59 -11.91 9.98 -2.88
CA ALA A 59 -13.12 9.83 -2.08
C ALA A 59 -12.80 9.71 -0.57
N ILE A 60 -11.84 8.86 -0.19
CA ILE A 60 -11.49 8.69 1.24
C ILE A 60 -10.70 9.89 1.80
N SER A 61 -10.05 10.68 0.94
CA SER A 61 -9.24 11.84 1.34
C SER A 61 -10.08 13.04 1.79
N VAL A 62 -11.37 13.10 1.43
CA VAL A 62 -12.23 14.24 1.75
C VAL A 62 -12.28 14.48 3.26
N GLY A 63 -11.89 15.70 3.67
CA GLY A 63 -11.87 16.11 5.07
C GLY A 63 -10.77 15.46 5.92
N LYS A 64 -9.78 14.79 5.31
CA LYS A 64 -8.67 14.14 6.03
C LYS A 64 -7.40 14.99 5.92
N ARG A 65 -6.68 15.09 7.05
CA ARG A 65 -5.36 15.76 7.10
C ARG A 65 -4.23 14.86 6.61
N ILE A 66 -4.35 13.56 6.86
CA ILE A 66 -3.36 12.53 6.52
C ILE A 66 -4.12 11.35 5.95
N VAL A 67 -3.60 10.82 4.84
CA VAL A 67 -4.06 9.58 4.21
C VAL A 67 -2.86 8.68 4.07
N ILE A 68 -2.96 7.45 4.57
CA ILE A 68 -1.93 6.42 4.43
C ILE A 68 -2.43 5.41 3.41
N ILE A 69 -1.60 5.12 2.42
CA ILE A 69 -1.91 4.17 1.36
C ILE A 69 -0.95 2.99 1.53
N ASP A 70 -1.48 1.83 1.94
CA ASP A 70 -0.71 0.60 2.06
C ASP A 70 -0.72 -0.14 0.71
N GLY A 71 0.44 -0.26 0.09
CA GLY A 71 0.62 -1.05 -1.13
C GLY A 71 0.65 -2.55 -0.84
N VAL A 72 0.52 -3.37 -1.88
CA VAL A 72 0.63 -4.82 -1.74
C VAL A 72 2.00 -5.29 -2.21
N GLY A 73 2.73 -6.00 -1.34
CA GLY A 73 4.00 -6.64 -1.68
C GLY A 73 5.14 -5.64 -1.89
N TYR A 74 5.89 -5.79 -2.98
CA TYR A 74 7.06 -4.97 -3.30
C TYR A 74 6.69 -3.90 -4.37
N PRO A 75 7.54 -2.89 -4.63
CA PRO A 75 7.20 -1.75 -5.48
C PRO A 75 6.70 -2.10 -6.88
N ALA A 76 7.16 -3.20 -7.45
CA ALA A 76 6.82 -3.64 -8.81
C ALA A 76 5.55 -4.52 -8.90
N VAL A 77 4.92 -4.90 -7.78
CA VAL A 77 3.67 -5.69 -7.83
C VAL A 77 2.61 -4.92 -8.60
N GLY A 78 2.09 -5.53 -9.68
CA GLY A 78 1.14 -4.93 -10.62
C GLY A 78 1.76 -4.42 -11.92
N SER A 79 3.09 -4.50 -12.07
CA SER A 79 3.82 -3.99 -13.25
C SER A 79 3.40 -4.63 -14.57
N ILE A 80 3.00 -5.91 -14.56
CA ILE A 80 2.47 -6.61 -15.74
C ILE A 80 1.23 -5.92 -16.32
N CYS A 81 0.47 -5.20 -15.48
CA CYS A 81 -0.74 -4.48 -15.86
C CYS A 81 -0.53 -2.96 -15.93
N GLY A 82 0.71 -2.47 -15.93
CA GLY A 82 1.00 -1.03 -15.91
C GLY A 82 0.51 -0.30 -14.64
N VAL A 83 0.19 -1.04 -13.59
CA VAL A 83 -0.38 -0.53 -12.34
C VAL A 83 0.42 -0.98 -11.12
N SER A 84 1.76 -0.95 -11.24
CA SER A 84 2.61 -1.24 -10.09
C SER A 84 2.36 -0.26 -8.95
N ASN A 85 2.79 -0.58 -7.72
CA ASN A 85 2.72 0.38 -6.61
C ASN A 85 3.40 1.72 -6.96
N ALA A 86 4.45 1.69 -7.79
CA ALA A 86 5.10 2.90 -8.27
C ALA A 86 4.31 3.64 -9.37
N ASP A 87 3.60 2.93 -10.25
CA ASP A 87 2.68 3.54 -11.23
C ASP A 87 1.49 4.20 -10.53
N ILE A 88 0.92 3.52 -9.53
CA ILE A 88 -0.12 4.07 -8.66
C ILE A 88 0.38 5.32 -7.94
N ALA A 89 1.56 5.27 -7.33
CA ALA A 89 2.13 6.43 -6.64
C ALA A 89 2.37 7.61 -7.59
N ALA A 90 2.79 7.35 -8.83
CA ALA A 90 2.92 8.37 -9.87
C ALA A 90 1.57 8.99 -10.25
N ALA A 91 0.52 8.17 -10.40
CA ALA A 91 -0.84 8.61 -10.69
C ALA A 91 -1.46 9.48 -9.57
N LEU A 92 -1.02 9.27 -8.32
CA LEU A 92 -1.55 9.97 -7.15
C LEU A 92 -0.82 11.29 -6.81
N GLN A 93 0.23 11.66 -7.54
CA GLN A 93 1.10 12.78 -7.19
C GLN A 93 0.38 14.12 -6.92
N PRO A 94 0.81 14.88 -5.88
CA PRO A 94 1.99 14.64 -5.05
C PRO A 94 1.68 13.69 -3.90
N ILE A 95 2.41 12.58 -3.86
CA ILE A 95 2.54 11.74 -2.67
C ILE A 95 4.02 11.43 -2.47
N SER A 96 4.36 11.04 -1.25
CA SER A 96 5.69 10.53 -0.92
C SER A 96 5.61 9.09 -0.44
N VAL A 97 6.63 8.31 -0.73
CA VAL A 97 6.72 6.89 -0.38
C VAL A 97 7.64 6.70 0.80
N LEU A 98 7.21 5.89 1.76
CA LEU A 98 8.01 5.40 2.88
C LEU A 98 8.19 3.89 2.72
N LEU A 99 9.44 3.42 2.70
CA LEU A 99 9.74 1.99 2.54
C LEU A 99 9.84 1.30 3.89
N VAL A 100 9.17 0.16 4.05
CA VAL A 100 9.39 -0.70 5.22
C VAL A 100 10.43 -1.77 4.85
N GLY A 101 11.65 -1.55 5.29
CA GLY A 101 12.81 -2.40 5.03
C GLY A 101 12.88 -3.64 5.92
N LYS A 102 13.64 -4.62 5.45
CA LYS A 102 13.91 -5.88 6.16
C LYS A 102 14.91 -5.69 7.31
N LYS A 103 15.04 -6.73 8.14
CA LYS A 103 16.06 -6.85 9.19
C LYS A 103 17.44 -7.18 8.62
N GLY A 104 18.49 -6.94 9.41
CA GLY A 104 19.87 -7.14 8.99
C GLY A 104 20.40 -5.96 8.18
N VAL A 105 21.73 -5.77 8.13
CA VAL A 105 22.34 -4.59 7.50
C VAL A 105 22.28 -4.66 5.97
N GLY A 106 22.77 -5.76 5.38
CA GLY A 106 22.80 -5.94 3.93
C GLY A 106 21.40 -5.93 3.33
N ASP A 107 20.52 -6.79 3.84
CA ASP A 107 19.12 -6.88 3.40
C ASP A 107 18.38 -5.53 3.54
N ALA A 108 18.59 -4.78 4.62
CA ALA A 108 18.01 -3.45 4.80
C ALA A 108 18.47 -2.48 3.69
N VAL A 109 19.78 -2.37 3.48
CA VAL A 109 20.38 -1.41 2.55
C VAL A 109 20.10 -1.79 1.09
N ASP A 110 20.34 -3.05 0.71
CA ASP A 110 20.21 -3.51 -0.66
C ASP A 110 18.75 -3.44 -1.13
N SER A 111 17.83 -3.93 -0.29
CA SER A 111 16.40 -3.86 -0.61
C SER A 111 15.90 -2.42 -0.62
N PHE A 112 16.37 -1.55 0.27
CA PHE A 112 16.02 -0.13 0.25
C PHE A 112 16.45 0.51 -1.07
N ASN A 113 17.71 0.36 -1.47
CA ASN A 113 18.24 0.97 -2.69
C ASN A 113 17.53 0.49 -3.95
N LEU A 114 17.32 -0.83 -4.06
CA LEU A 114 16.61 -1.42 -5.20
C LEU A 114 15.16 -0.89 -5.28
N ASN A 115 14.45 -0.91 -4.17
CA ASN A 115 13.05 -0.50 -4.12
C ASN A 115 12.89 1.02 -4.31
N ALA A 116 13.76 1.83 -3.71
CA ALA A 116 13.75 3.27 -3.86
C ALA A 116 14.00 3.66 -5.32
N THR A 117 14.97 3.01 -5.97
CA THR A 117 15.26 3.24 -7.40
C THR A 117 14.05 2.97 -8.29
N TYR A 118 13.25 1.94 -7.99
CA TYR A 118 12.04 1.63 -8.77
C TYR A 118 11.00 2.76 -8.69
N PHE A 119 10.78 3.35 -7.51
CA PHE A 119 9.92 4.52 -7.36
C PHE A 119 10.53 5.78 -8.01
N SER A 120 11.82 6.02 -7.80
CA SER A 120 12.52 7.19 -8.35
C SER A 120 12.56 7.16 -9.88
N SER A 121 12.65 5.99 -10.51
CA SER A 121 12.55 5.84 -11.98
C SER A 121 11.19 6.30 -12.55
N ARG A 122 10.16 6.39 -11.72
CA ARG A 122 8.83 6.95 -12.04
C ARG A 122 8.64 8.36 -11.48
N HIS A 123 9.73 9.01 -11.09
CA HIS A 123 9.73 10.36 -10.53
C HIS A 123 8.90 10.48 -9.24
N VAL A 124 8.68 9.37 -8.53
CA VAL A 124 7.98 9.35 -7.25
C VAL A 124 8.99 9.62 -6.14
N ARG A 125 8.69 10.59 -5.27
CA ARG A 125 9.55 10.90 -4.13
C ARG A 125 9.52 9.77 -3.12
N VAL A 126 10.69 9.25 -2.78
CA VAL A 126 10.89 8.37 -1.63
C VAL A 126 11.43 9.21 -0.47
N LEU A 127 10.81 9.11 0.70
CA LEU A 127 11.27 9.81 1.91
C LEU A 127 12.48 9.12 2.53
N GLY A 128 12.49 7.80 2.50
CA GLY A 128 13.37 7.00 3.32
C GLY A 128 12.71 5.70 3.77
N GLY A 129 13.23 5.13 4.85
CA GLY A 129 12.84 3.80 5.31
C GLY A 129 12.62 3.67 6.81
N ILE A 130 11.77 2.72 7.19
CA ILE A 130 11.67 2.15 8.53
C ILE A 130 12.16 0.71 8.43
N PHE A 131 13.11 0.30 9.27
CA PHE A 131 13.68 -1.04 9.26
C PHE A 131 13.06 -1.87 10.37
N ASN A 132 12.33 -2.92 9.99
CA ASN A 132 11.43 -3.63 10.89
C ASN A 132 11.96 -5.01 11.30
N ARG A 133 11.47 -5.52 12.43
CA ARG A 133 11.74 -6.86 12.97
C ARG A 133 13.22 -7.07 13.28
N LEU A 134 13.86 -6.09 13.91
CA LEU A 134 15.25 -6.19 14.32
C LEU A 134 15.37 -7.03 15.60
N PRO A 135 16.21 -8.08 15.61
CA PRO A 135 16.36 -8.92 16.80
C PRO A 135 17.02 -8.12 17.93
N ALA A 136 16.71 -8.43 19.18
CA ALA A 136 17.32 -7.74 20.32
C ALA A 136 18.81 -8.06 20.50
N HIS A 137 19.24 -9.26 20.11
CA HIS A 137 20.58 -9.79 20.36
C HIS A 137 21.24 -10.37 19.10
N GLY A 138 22.55 -10.60 19.19
CA GLY A 138 23.37 -11.14 18.10
C GLY A 138 24.03 -10.08 17.22
N TYR A 139 24.73 -10.55 16.19
CA TYR A 139 25.51 -9.70 15.27
C TYR A 139 24.65 -8.75 14.42
N TYR A 140 23.38 -9.10 14.20
CA TYR A 140 22.41 -8.24 13.51
C TYR A 140 21.35 -7.71 14.49
N SER A 141 21.75 -7.47 15.74
CA SER A 141 20.89 -6.87 16.76
C SER A 141 20.41 -5.46 16.37
N LEU A 142 19.34 -5.00 17.00
CA LEU A 142 18.76 -3.68 16.79
C LEU A 142 19.81 -2.57 16.87
N ASP A 143 20.65 -2.56 17.89
CA ASP A 143 21.67 -1.51 18.06
C ASP A 143 22.74 -1.56 16.97
N GLN A 144 23.22 -2.76 16.61
CA GLN A 144 24.23 -2.94 15.58
C GLN A 144 23.68 -2.57 14.20
N CYS A 145 22.47 -3.02 13.87
CA CYS A 145 21.79 -2.66 12.64
C CYS A 145 21.49 -1.16 12.56
N LYS A 146 20.98 -0.57 13.65
CA LYS A 146 20.73 0.87 13.75
C LYS A 146 21.99 1.67 13.50
N ALA A 147 23.09 1.35 14.19
CA ALA A 147 24.36 2.04 14.01
C ALA A 147 24.87 1.96 12.55
N ALA A 148 24.87 0.75 11.97
CA ALA A 148 25.39 0.54 10.63
C ALA A 148 24.51 1.21 9.55
N VAL A 149 23.20 1.03 9.61
CA VAL A 149 22.27 1.58 8.62
C VAL A 149 22.20 3.11 8.77
N THR A 150 22.13 3.67 9.99
CA THR A 150 22.21 5.14 10.16
C THR A 150 23.51 5.70 9.59
N THR A 151 24.64 5.02 9.80
CA THR A 151 25.92 5.43 9.21
C THR A 151 25.88 5.41 7.68
N TYR A 152 25.27 4.39 7.09
CA TYR A 152 25.06 4.32 5.64
C TYR A 152 24.26 5.52 5.13
N PHE A 153 23.10 5.80 5.74
CA PHE A 153 22.23 6.92 5.37
C PHE A 153 22.91 8.30 5.55
N ALA A 154 23.83 8.43 6.50
CA ALA A 154 24.56 9.68 6.74
C ALA A 154 25.76 9.89 5.81
N LYS A 155 26.46 8.81 5.42
CA LYS A 155 27.72 8.91 4.66
C LYS A 155 27.54 8.84 3.15
N MET A 156 26.49 8.19 2.68
CA MET A 156 26.36 7.89 1.26
C MET A 156 25.72 9.07 0.51
N SER A 157 26.53 9.76 -0.30
CA SER A 157 26.14 10.98 -1.02
C SER A 157 25.13 10.76 -2.14
N ASN A 158 24.92 9.51 -2.57
CA ASN A 158 23.93 9.15 -3.60
C ASN A 158 22.51 8.96 -3.03
N LEU A 159 22.33 9.13 -1.72
CA LEU A 159 21.02 9.10 -1.09
C LEU A 159 20.46 10.52 -1.14
N ASP A 160 19.60 10.80 -2.12
CA ASP A 160 18.96 12.11 -2.37
C ASP A 160 18.02 12.52 -1.22
N GLY A 161 18.58 12.86 -0.06
CA GLY A 161 17.83 13.27 1.13
C GLY A 161 17.00 12.15 1.78
N TYR A 162 17.26 10.87 1.45
CA TYR A 162 16.60 9.76 2.12
C TYR A 162 16.97 9.69 3.61
N LYS A 163 16.01 9.32 4.46
CA LYS A 163 16.24 9.20 5.92
C LYS A 163 15.90 7.80 6.44
N ALA A 164 16.66 7.33 7.42
CA ALA A 164 16.27 6.19 8.23
C ALA A 164 15.36 6.69 9.37
N TYR A 165 14.05 6.60 9.20
CA TYR A 165 13.06 7.13 10.15
C TYR A 165 12.82 6.24 11.36
N GLY A 166 13.19 4.97 11.31
CA GLY A 166 12.96 4.09 12.44
C GLY A 166 13.62 2.73 12.35
N PHE A 167 13.85 2.16 13.52
CA PHE A 167 14.46 0.85 13.74
C PHE A 167 13.60 0.11 14.77
N VAL A 168 12.72 -0.75 14.25
CA VAL A 168 11.67 -1.38 15.04
C VAL A 168 12.12 -2.78 15.46
N PRO A 169 12.09 -3.10 16.77
CA PRO A 169 12.46 -4.43 17.25
C PRO A 169 11.45 -5.50 16.79
N GLU A 170 11.85 -6.77 16.87
CA GLU A 170 10.87 -7.86 16.88
C GLU A 170 9.96 -7.67 18.11
N LEU A 171 8.70 -7.33 17.86
CA LEU A 171 7.67 -7.28 18.89
C LEU A 171 7.14 -8.70 19.09
N ASP A 172 7.22 -9.20 20.31
CA ASP A 172 6.68 -10.51 20.66
C ASP A 172 5.14 -10.41 20.77
N PRO A 173 4.37 -11.10 19.91
CA PRO A 173 2.91 -11.10 20.02
C PRO A 173 2.40 -11.90 21.22
N THR A 174 3.26 -12.63 21.93
CA THR A 174 2.85 -13.57 22.99
C THR A 174 2.53 -12.94 24.34
N THR A 175 2.23 -11.64 24.39
CA THR A 175 1.58 -11.07 25.59
C THR A 175 0.08 -11.43 25.59
N SER A 176 -0.20 -12.74 25.58
CA SER A 176 -1.51 -13.40 25.55
C SER A 176 -2.36 -13.18 26.83
N ALA A 177 -2.06 -12.13 27.60
CA ALA A 177 -2.74 -11.77 28.84
C ALA A 177 -3.34 -10.35 28.80
N ILE A 178 -3.21 -9.64 27.68
CA ILE A 178 -3.65 -8.26 27.53
C ILE A 178 -4.94 -8.22 26.69
N SER A 179 -5.96 -7.49 27.16
CA SER A 179 -7.20 -7.32 26.40
C SER A 179 -6.91 -6.62 25.06
N PRO A 180 -7.68 -6.89 23.98
CA PRO A 180 -7.39 -6.39 22.64
C PRO A 180 -7.11 -4.87 22.55
N PRO A 181 -7.77 -3.97 23.31
CA PRO A 181 -7.45 -2.55 23.30
C PRO A 181 -6.04 -2.24 23.86
N ASP A 182 -5.67 -2.88 24.96
CA ASP A 182 -4.42 -2.60 25.68
C ASP A 182 -3.20 -3.13 24.89
N GLU A 183 -3.36 -4.23 24.16
CA GLU A 183 -2.33 -4.79 23.28
C GLU A 183 -1.98 -3.81 22.15
N TRP A 184 -3.01 -3.20 21.53
CA TRP A 184 -2.79 -2.20 20.49
C TRP A 184 -2.12 -0.94 21.01
N HIS A 185 -2.50 -0.45 22.19
CA HIS A 185 -1.83 0.69 22.81
C HIS A 185 -0.36 0.40 23.09
N ALA A 186 -0.02 -0.81 23.57
CA ALA A 186 1.36 -1.21 23.79
C ALA A 186 2.17 -1.26 22.48
N ILE A 187 1.61 -1.84 21.41
CA ILE A 187 2.25 -1.88 20.09
C ILE A 187 2.46 -0.47 19.54
N VAL A 188 1.44 0.40 19.61
CA VAL A 188 1.54 1.79 19.14
C VAL A 188 2.58 2.54 19.95
N HIS A 189 2.59 2.40 21.27
CA HIS A 189 3.57 3.05 22.14
C HIS A 189 4.99 2.59 21.82
N ALA A 190 5.22 1.29 21.65
CA ALA A 190 6.51 0.76 21.24
C ALA A 190 6.93 1.31 19.87
N MET A 191 6.03 1.33 18.87
CA MET A 191 6.32 1.91 17.56
C MET A 191 6.71 3.38 17.65
N MET A 192 6.01 4.17 18.48
CA MET A 192 6.30 5.60 18.68
C MET A 192 7.67 5.87 19.34
N GLN A 193 8.23 4.90 20.06
CA GLN A 193 9.59 5.00 20.62
C GLN A 193 10.68 4.70 19.58
N HIS A 194 10.34 3.93 18.54
CA HIS A 194 11.29 3.40 17.56
C HIS A 194 11.20 4.06 16.19
N VAL A 195 10.18 4.88 15.95
CA VAL A 195 9.91 5.54 14.66
C VAL A 195 9.69 7.04 14.87
N ASP A 196 10.42 7.86 14.11
CA ASP A 196 10.23 9.30 14.03
C ASP A 196 9.00 9.65 13.18
N VAL A 197 7.81 9.43 13.75
CA VAL A 197 6.53 9.73 13.10
C VAL A 197 6.40 11.23 12.79
N ARG A 198 6.94 12.10 13.65
CA ARG A 198 6.87 13.55 13.45
C ARG A 198 7.71 13.99 12.26
N GLY A 199 8.93 13.47 12.12
CA GLY A 199 9.79 13.69 10.96
C GLY A 199 9.14 13.20 9.68
N ILE A 200 8.57 11.99 9.68
CA ILE A 200 7.84 11.45 8.50
C ILE A 200 6.73 12.41 8.06
N VAL A 201 5.86 12.84 8.99
CA VAL A 201 4.74 13.73 8.66
C VAL A 201 5.24 15.09 8.20
N ALA A 202 6.26 15.65 8.84
CA ALA A 202 6.85 16.93 8.44
C ALA A 202 7.42 16.88 7.01
N ASP A 203 8.25 15.87 6.72
CA ASP A 203 8.89 15.71 5.40
C ASP A 203 7.87 15.38 4.30
N ALA A 204 6.83 14.58 4.61
CA ALA A 204 5.73 14.32 3.69
C ALA A 204 4.92 15.61 3.40
N SER A 205 4.66 16.41 4.43
CA SER A 205 3.87 17.65 4.32
C SER A 205 4.59 18.75 3.54
N ALA A 206 5.92 18.68 3.40
CA ALA A 206 6.69 19.64 2.61
C ALA A 206 6.28 19.69 1.12
N GLN A 207 5.58 18.66 0.62
CA GLN A 207 5.00 18.64 -0.72
C GLN A 207 3.51 18.99 -0.77
N ALA A 208 2.83 19.17 0.36
CA ALA A 208 1.38 19.39 0.42
C ALA A 208 0.94 20.70 -0.25
N THR A 209 1.85 21.65 -0.45
CA THR A 209 1.60 22.91 -1.18
C THR A 209 1.59 22.74 -2.70
N ARG A 210 2.10 21.61 -3.23
CA ARG A 210 2.01 21.32 -4.67
C ARG A 210 0.57 20.94 -5.01
N LYS A 211 -0.01 21.60 -6.02
CA LYS A 211 -1.30 21.18 -6.57
C LYS A 211 -1.20 19.74 -7.05
N ARG A 212 -2.21 18.94 -6.72
CA ARG A 212 -2.35 17.58 -7.26
C ARG A 212 -2.37 17.63 -8.77
N ARG A 213 -1.52 16.81 -9.41
CA ARG A 213 -1.58 16.66 -10.86
C ARG A 213 -2.93 16.04 -11.16
N ARG A 214 -3.71 16.67 -12.05
CA ARG A 214 -4.91 16.02 -12.57
C ARG A 214 -4.45 14.76 -13.27
N PHE A 215 -4.95 13.61 -12.81
CA PHE A 215 -4.73 12.36 -13.53
C PHE A 215 -5.27 12.56 -14.95
N GLY A 216 -4.40 12.41 -15.95
CA GLY A 216 -4.69 12.82 -17.32
C GLY A 216 -5.93 12.10 -17.86
N ILE A 217 -6.77 12.84 -18.58
CA ILE A 217 -7.75 12.23 -19.49
C ILE A 217 -6.91 11.82 -20.71
N LEU A 218 -6.95 10.54 -21.10
CA LEU A 218 -6.47 10.16 -22.43
C LEU A 218 -7.34 10.96 -23.41
N HIS A 219 -6.76 11.93 -24.12
CA HIS A 219 -7.48 12.66 -25.16
C HIS A 219 -7.99 11.65 -26.19
N ASP A 220 -9.31 11.62 -26.43
CA ASP A 220 -9.93 10.83 -27.52
C ASP A 220 -9.37 11.24 -28.90
N ASP A 221 -8.78 12.44 -29.00
CA ASP A 221 -8.39 13.10 -30.26
C ASP A 221 -7.17 12.46 -30.99
N GLN A 222 -6.63 11.33 -30.53
CA GLN A 222 -5.59 10.58 -31.26
C GLN A 222 -6.10 9.32 -31.97
N TYR A 223 -7.40 9.02 -31.90
CA TYR A 223 -8.00 7.85 -32.54
C TYR A 223 -9.37 8.17 -33.16
N ASP A 224 -9.47 9.34 -33.80
CA ASP A 224 -10.68 9.83 -34.45
C ASP A 224 -10.90 9.13 -35.82
N ASP A 225 -11.00 7.78 -35.83
CA ASP A 225 -11.70 6.98 -36.88
C ASP A 225 -11.78 5.47 -36.55
N MET A 226 -12.07 5.08 -35.32
CA MET A 226 -12.51 3.71 -35.02
C MET A 226 -13.58 3.79 -33.94
N THR A 227 -14.80 3.43 -34.31
CA THR A 227 -15.98 3.29 -33.44
C THR A 227 -15.64 3.07 -31.96
N MET A 228 -16.13 3.96 -31.09
CA MET A 228 -16.14 3.89 -29.63
C MET A 228 -16.54 2.50 -29.11
N HIS A 229 -15.61 1.56 -29.10
CA HIS A 229 -15.69 0.37 -28.29
C HIS A 229 -15.07 0.76 -26.95
N SER A 230 -15.94 1.11 -25.99
CA SER A 230 -15.56 1.06 -24.57
C SER A 230 -14.80 -0.24 -24.35
N ALA A 231 -13.57 -0.17 -23.83
CA ALA A 231 -12.85 -1.38 -23.42
C ALA A 231 -13.82 -2.25 -22.62
N GLU A 232 -14.04 -3.49 -23.07
CA GLU A 232 -15.00 -4.35 -22.42
C GLU A 232 -14.58 -4.49 -20.95
N PRO A 233 -15.53 -4.42 -20.00
CA PRO A 233 -15.23 -4.80 -18.63
C PRO A 233 -14.56 -6.17 -18.67
N ILE A 234 -13.50 -6.39 -17.90
CA ILE A 234 -12.91 -7.72 -17.76
C ILE A 234 -14.02 -8.63 -17.18
N GLU A 235 -14.77 -9.31 -18.05
CA GLU A 235 -15.94 -10.08 -17.67
C GLU A 235 -15.54 -11.34 -16.91
N LEU A 236 -16.29 -11.59 -15.83
CA LEU A 236 -16.02 -12.62 -14.82
C LEU A 236 -16.39 -14.05 -15.25
N ASP A 237 -17.01 -14.25 -16.42
CA ASP A 237 -17.84 -15.45 -16.65
C ASP A 237 -17.36 -16.43 -17.72
N THR A 238 -16.19 -16.21 -18.33
CA THR A 238 -15.70 -17.06 -19.44
C THR A 238 -14.63 -18.07 -19.05
N PHE A 239 -14.73 -18.72 -17.88
CA PHE A 239 -13.98 -19.97 -17.65
C PHE A 239 -14.82 -21.05 -16.97
N LYS A 240 -15.29 -22.02 -17.79
CA LYS A 240 -15.95 -23.25 -17.36
C LYS A 240 -14.98 -24.17 -16.56
N LYS A 241 -15.22 -24.20 -15.24
CA LYS A 241 -15.01 -25.27 -14.21
C LYS A 241 -13.60 -25.49 -13.59
N PRO A 242 -13.54 -25.96 -12.31
CA PRO A 242 -14.33 -25.54 -11.15
C PRO A 242 -13.45 -25.24 -9.91
N ARG A 243 -13.79 -24.20 -9.16
CA ARG A 243 -13.63 -24.20 -7.70
C ARG A 243 -14.72 -23.31 -7.08
N ASN A 244 -15.96 -23.65 -7.45
CA ASN A 244 -17.17 -23.11 -6.83
C ASN A 244 -17.28 -23.70 -5.42
N GLU A 245 -16.69 -23.01 -4.45
CA GLU A 245 -17.10 -23.12 -3.03
C GLU A 245 -16.58 -21.94 -2.20
N LEU A 246 -15.46 -21.30 -2.59
CA LEU A 246 -14.90 -20.15 -1.84
C LEU A 246 -15.49 -18.79 -2.22
N THR A 247 -15.90 -18.60 -3.48
CA THR A 247 -16.40 -17.30 -3.98
C THR A 247 -17.83 -16.99 -3.53
N ILE A 248 -18.67 -18.02 -3.37
CA ILE A 248 -20.06 -17.87 -2.93
C ILE A 248 -20.13 -17.59 -1.42
N GLN A 249 -19.28 -18.25 -0.62
CA GLN A 249 -19.21 -18.01 0.82
C GLN A 249 -18.73 -16.59 1.16
N TRP A 250 -17.84 -16.00 0.35
CA TRP A 250 -17.34 -14.64 0.62
C TRP A 250 -18.34 -13.55 0.23
N LYS A 251 -19.04 -13.67 -0.91
CA LYS A 251 -20.10 -12.72 -1.28
C LYS A 251 -21.25 -12.73 -0.26
N ALA A 252 -21.63 -13.91 0.23
CA ALA A 252 -22.65 -14.05 1.28
C ALA A 252 -22.19 -13.44 2.62
N ALA A 253 -20.94 -13.65 3.03
CA ALA A 253 -20.39 -13.07 4.26
C ALA A 253 -20.25 -11.53 4.18
N ALA A 254 -19.85 -10.99 3.04
CA ALA A 254 -19.75 -9.54 2.81
C ALA A 254 -21.12 -8.86 2.77
N GLN A 255 -22.13 -9.51 2.18
CA GLN A 255 -23.52 -9.01 2.19
C GLN A 255 -24.19 -9.14 3.56
N ALA A 256 -23.88 -10.19 4.34
CA ALA A 256 -24.38 -10.35 5.71
C ALA A 256 -23.79 -9.30 6.66
N ALA A 257 -22.49 -8.98 6.53
CA ALA A 257 -21.85 -7.92 7.30
C ALA A 257 -22.44 -6.53 6.97
N ALA A 258 -22.77 -6.28 5.70
CA ALA A 258 -23.40 -5.02 5.28
C ALA A 258 -24.85 -4.85 5.81
N ARG A 259 -25.61 -5.95 5.96
CA ARG A 259 -26.99 -5.91 6.48
C ARG A 259 -27.08 -5.66 7.99
N HIS A 260 -26.06 -6.05 8.77
CA HIS A 260 -26.03 -5.79 10.21
C HIS A 260 -25.60 -4.37 10.59
N MET A 261 -25.18 -3.54 9.63
CA MET A 261 -24.70 -2.17 9.87
C MET A 261 -25.70 -1.06 9.47
N GLY A 262 -26.96 -1.39 9.23
CA GLY A 262 -27.98 -0.42 8.80
C GLY A 262 -29.34 -0.56 9.49
N ALA A 263 -29.49 0.05 10.67
CA ALA A 263 -30.66 0.83 11.10
C ALA A 263 -30.47 1.34 12.55
N PRO A 264 -30.56 2.66 12.82
CA PRO A 264 -30.94 3.13 14.14
C PRO A 264 -32.46 2.91 14.31
N SER A 265 -32.85 2.16 15.34
CA SER A 265 -34.24 2.09 15.78
C SER A 265 -34.63 3.41 16.42
N SER A 266 -35.41 4.22 15.70
CA SER A 266 -36.22 5.28 16.26
C SER A 266 -37.44 4.68 16.97
N ALA A 267 -37.42 4.68 18.31
CA ALA A 267 -38.57 4.77 19.20
C ALA A 267 -38.04 5.00 20.62
#